data_AF-A0A4S0FXC6-F1
#
_entry.id   AF-A0A4S0FXC6-F1
#
_cell.length_a   1.000
_cell.length_b   1.000
_cell.length_c   1.000
_cell.angle_alpha   90.00
_cell.angle_beta   90.00
_cell.angle_gamma   90.00
#
_symmetry.space_group_name_H-M   'P 1'
#
loop_
_entity.id
_entity.type
_entity.pdbx_description
1 polymer ?
#
loop_
_entity_poly.entity_id
_entity_poly.type
_entity_poly.pdbx_seq_one_letter_code
_entity_poly.pdbx_strand_id
1 'polypeptide(L)'
;REIEDRLERAFEDRFGKHVDILVRSGGDWLKLAADNPFAKGNPPDVCVRVMREPLGEGILGFLDKYRRQETIAVIGGDLWIDFKGKPSESRL
;
A
#
# COMPACT_ATOMS: atom_id res chain seq x y z
N ARG A 1 -1.33 -16.23 -6.78
CA ARG A 1 -2.67 -15.88 -7.31
C ARG A 1 -3.73 -16.90 -6.92
N GLU A 2 -3.53 -18.22 -7.07
CA GLU A 2 -4.59 -19.22 -6.77
C GLU A 2 -5.30 -19.03 -5.42
N ILE A 3 -4.56 -18.81 -4.32
CA ILE A 3 -5.16 -18.61 -2.99
C ILE A 3 -6.00 -17.32 -2.95
N GLU A 4 -5.48 -16.22 -3.49
CA GLU A 4 -6.19 -14.95 -3.57
C GLU A 4 -7.48 -15.12 -4.37
N ASP A 5 -7.38 -15.64 -5.60
CA ASP A 5 -8.53 -15.84 -6.49
C ASP A 5 -9.62 -16.72 -5.85
N ARG A 6 -9.21 -17.75 -5.08
CA ARG A 6 -10.15 -18.61 -4.33
C ARG A 6 -10.85 -17.87 -3.19
N LEU A 7 -10.12 -17.05 -2.43
CA LEU A 7 -10.69 -16.29 -1.33
C LEU A 7 -11.62 -15.19 -1.83
N GLU A 8 -11.25 -14.50 -2.92
CA GLU A 8 -12.04 -13.43 -3.53
C GLU A 8 -13.37 -13.97 -4.07
N ARG A 9 -13.34 -15.07 -4.82
CA ARG A 9 -14.56 -15.75 -5.30
C ARG A 9 -15.45 -16.18 -4.15
N ALA A 10 -14.89 -16.82 -3.12
CA ALA A 10 -15.67 -17.24 -1.95
C ALA A 10 -16.27 -16.05 -1.18
N PHE A 11 -15.58 -14.91 -1.14
CA PHE A 11 -16.08 -13.68 -0.55
C PHE A 11 -17.22 -13.10 -1.38
N GLU A 12 -17.08 -13.06 -2.70
CA GLU A 12 -18.12 -12.61 -3.62
C GLU A 12 -19.37 -13.49 -3.52
N ASP A 13 -19.22 -14.81 -3.59
CA ASP A 13 -20.33 -15.77 -3.47
C ASP A 13 -21.11 -15.60 -2.15
N ARG A 14 -20.40 -15.25 -1.06
CA ARG A 14 -21.00 -15.11 0.28
C ARG A 14 -21.62 -13.74 0.53
N PHE A 15 -21.02 -12.67 0.02
CA PHE A 15 -21.37 -11.30 0.37
C PHE A 15 -21.91 -10.47 -0.80
N GLY A 16 -21.94 -11.03 -2.01
CA GLY A 16 -22.43 -10.38 -3.22
C GLY A 16 -21.57 -9.19 -3.67
N LYS A 17 -20.29 -9.16 -3.27
CA LYS A 17 -19.36 -8.08 -3.64
C LYS A 17 -17.94 -8.60 -3.81
N HIS A 18 -17.29 -8.16 -4.89
CA HIS A 18 -15.86 -8.37 -5.09
C HIS A 18 -15.04 -7.53 -4.10
N VAL A 19 -13.96 -8.12 -3.60
CA VAL A 19 -12.92 -7.44 -2.83
C VAL A 19 -11.57 -7.96 -3.30
N ASP A 20 -10.56 -7.10 -3.32
CA ASP A 20 -9.19 -7.55 -3.53
C ASP A 20 -8.62 -8.14 -2.23
N ILE A 21 -8.05 -9.34 -2.30
CA ILE A 21 -7.38 -10.01 -1.19
C ILE A 21 -5.92 -10.24 -1.58
N LEU A 22 -5.03 -9.74 -0.72
CA LEU A 22 -3.58 -9.87 -0.87
C LEU A 22 -3.07 -10.92 0.11
N VAL A 23 -2.40 -11.94 -0.41
CA VAL A 23 -1.82 -13.02 0.40
C VAL A 23 -0.30 -12.95 0.35
N ARG A 24 0.31 -12.76 1.53
CA ARG A 24 1.76 -12.83 1.74
C ARG A 24 2.08 -13.74 2.91
N SER A 25 3.32 -14.26 2.96
CA SER A 25 3.76 -15.05 4.11
C SER A 25 3.86 -14.16 5.36
N GLY A 26 3.83 -14.76 6.54
CA GLY A 26 4.04 -14.02 7.80
C GLY A 26 5.40 -13.30 7.82
N GLY A 27 6.44 -13.92 7.26
CA GLY A 27 7.78 -13.30 7.16
C GLY A 27 7.79 -12.07 6.26
N ASP A 28 7.04 -12.09 5.15
CA ASP A 28 6.95 -10.96 4.24
C ASP A 28 6.19 -9.78 4.88
N TRP A 29 5.17 -10.05 5.71
CA TRP A 29 4.49 -8.99 6.48
C TRP A 29 5.41 -8.36 7.53
N LEU A 30 6.22 -9.16 8.23
CA LEU A 30 7.22 -8.64 9.16
C LEU A 30 8.28 -7.81 8.45
N LYS A 31 8.76 -8.29 7.29
CA LYS A 31 9.70 -7.55 6.45
C LYS A 31 9.11 -6.23 5.98
N LEU A 32 7.87 -6.21 5.48
CA LEU A 32 7.16 -4.99 5.09
C LEU A 32 7.18 -3.96 6.23
N ALA A 33 6.76 -4.37 7.43
CA ALA A 33 6.71 -3.47 8.59
C ALA A 33 8.10 -2.93 8.98
N ALA A 34 9.13 -3.78 8.92
CA ALA A 34 10.51 -3.39 9.22
C ALA A 34 11.11 -2.45 8.17
N ASP A 35 10.68 -2.56 6.92
CA ASP A 35 11.15 -1.78 5.78
C ASP A 35 10.49 -0.38 5.66
N ASN A 36 9.72 0.06 6.66
CA ASN A 36 9.12 1.39 6.69
C ASN A 36 10.20 2.50 6.55
N PRO A 37 10.21 3.28 5.46
CA PRO A 37 11.24 4.28 5.20
C PRO A 37 11.08 5.55 6.07
N PHE A 38 9.94 5.71 6.77
CA PHE A 38 9.59 6.90 7.53
C PHE A 38 9.68 6.67 9.04
N ALA A 39 10.81 6.13 9.52
CA ALA A 39 11.04 5.85 10.93
C ALA A 39 10.95 7.09 11.86
N LYS A 40 11.07 8.30 11.30
CA LYS A 40 10.93 9.58 12.02
C LYS A 40 9.58 10.27 11.77
N GLY A 41 8.71 9.69 10.96
CA GLY A 41 7.37 10.23 10.67
C GLY A 41 6.43 10.09 11.88
N ASN A 42 5.35 10.86 11.88
CA ASN A 42 4.29 10.71 12.86
C ASN A 42 3.45 9.48 12.51
N PRO A 43 3.35 8.42 13.34
CA PRO A 43 2.75 7.15 12.94
C PRO A 43 1.32 7.23 12.38
N PRO A 44 0.40 8.07 12.89
CA PRO A 44 -0.94 8.23 12.32
C PRO A 44 -0.96 8.80 10.88
N ASP A 45 0.12 9.47 10.48
CA ASP A 45 0.24 10.11 9.16
C ASP A 45 1.01 9.23 8.17
N VAL A 46 1.53 8.07 8.60
CA VAL A 46 2.27 7.15 7.75
C VAL A 46 1.38 5.97 7.36
N CYS A 47 1.29 5.69 6.06
CA CYS A 47 0.55 4.56 5.53
C CYS A 47 1.36 3.81 4.48
N VAL A 48 1.01 2.54 4.28
CA VAL A 48 1.49 1.72 3.16
C VAL A 48 0.30 1.29 2.31
N ARG A 49 0.41 1.47 1.00
CA ARG A 49 -0.45 0.80 0.01
C ARG A 49 0.29 -0.45 -0.44
N VAL A 50 -0.18 -1.58 0.06
CA VAL A 50 0.34 -2.89 -0.32
C VAL A 50 -0.16 -3.20 -1.73
N MET A 51 0.77 -3.52 -2.62
CA MET A 51 0.49 -3.66 -4.04
C MET A 51 0.42 -5.13 -4.41
N ARG A 52 -0.60 -5.50 -5.21
CA ARG A 52 -0.71 -6.85 -5.80
C ARG A 52 0.43 -7.10 -6.77
N GLU A 53 0.64 -6.12 -7.65
CA GLU A 53 1.76 -6.09 -8.60
C GLU A 53 2.74 -5.01 -8.12
N PRO A 54 4.04 -5.32 -7.99
CA PRO A 54 5.05 -4.35 -7.58
C PRO A 54 5.02 -3.10 -8.45
N LEU A 55 5.03 -1.94 -7.82
CA LEU A 55 5.12 -0.69 -8.56
C LEU A 55 6.49 -0.53 -9.21
N GLY A 56 6.48 -0.16 -10.50
CA GLY A 56 7.69 0.16 -11.25
C GLY A 56 8.25 1.55 -10.93
N GLU A 57 9.52 1.77 -11.29
CA GLU A 57 10.30 2.97 -10.93
C GLU A 57 9.68 4.30 -11.41
N GLY A 58 8.90 4.28 -12.49
CA GLY A 58 8.26 5.49 -13.05
C GLY A 58 7.08 6.03 -12.25
N ILE A 59 6.53 5.27 -11.28
CA ILE A 59 5.32 5.69 -10.56
C ILE A 59 5.54 6.95 -9.71
N LEU A 60 6.72 7.10 -9.12
CA LEU A 60 7.01 8.21 -8.21
C LEU A 60 6.94 9.55 -8.95
N GLY A 61 7.56 9.63 -10.13
CA GLY A 61 7.48 10.83 -10.98
C GLY A 61 6.05 11.12 -11.45
N PHE A 62 5.23 10.09 -11.68
CA PHE A 62 3.81 10.29 -11.98
C PHE A 62 3.04 10.81 -10.76
N LEU A 63 3.33 10.36 -9.55
CA LEU A 63 2.64 10.79 -8.33
C LEU A 63 3.08 12.18 -7.86
N ASP A 64 4.30 12.60 -8.18
CA ASP A 64 4.84 13.91 -7.79
C ASP A 64 3.96 15.09 -8.23
N LYS A 65 3.26 15.00 -9.36
CA LYS A 65 2.34 16.06 -9.82
C LYS A 65 1.10 16.24 -8.94
N TYR A 66 0.76 15.24 -8.11
CA TYR A 66 -0.39 15.28 -7.21
C TYR A 66 0.00 15.57 -5.76
N ARG A 67 1.29 15.45 -5.44
CA ARG A 67 1.85 15.72 -4.12
C ARG A 67 1.76 17.20 -3.77
N ARG A 68 1.60 17.46 -2.49
CA ARG A 68 1.71 18.77 -1.85
C ARG A 68 2.88 18.75 -0.88
N GLN A 69 2.70 18.08 0.24
CA GLN A 69 3.66 18.03 1.36
C GLN A 69 4.08 16.60 1.70
N GLU A 70 3.31 15.63 1.21
CA GLU A 70 3.50 14.21 1.43
C GLU A 70 4.88 13.79 0.94
N THR A 71 5.49 12.82 1.61
CA THR A 71 6.69 12.12 1.14
C THR A 71 6.32 10.70 0.76
N ILE A 72 6.74 10.27 -0.42
CA ILE A 72 6.45 8.93 -0.92
C ILE A 72 7.73 8.18 -1.22
N ALA A 73 7.68 6.86 -1.10
CA ALA A 73 8.75 5.95 -1.46
C ALA A 73 8.16 4.62 -1.94
N VAL A 74 8.83 3.95 -2.87
CA VAL A 74 8.52 2.55 -3.22
C VAL A 74 9.57 1.66 -2.58
N ILE A 75 9.16 0.77 -1.68
CA ILE A 75 10.04 -0.19 -1.01
C ILE A 75 9.48 -1.58 -1.22
N GLY A 76 10.27 -2.49 -1.80
CA GLY A 76 9.81 -3.85 -2.11
C GLY A 76 8.63 -3.91 -3.11
N GLY A 77 8.38 -2.84 -3.86
CA GLY A 77 7.23 -2.71 -4.76
C GLY A 77 5.98 -2.09 -4.14
N ASP A 78 5.98 -1.85 -2.83
CA ASP A 78 4.86 -1.23 -2.10
C ASP A 78 5.06 0.28 -1.95
N LEU A 79 3.96 1.03 -2.05
CA LEU A 79 3.99 2.49 -1.92
C LEU A 79 3.82 2.89 -0.46
N TRP A 80 4.86 3.49 0.08
CA TRP A 80 4.85 4.15 1.38
C TRP A 80 4.54 5.62 1.21
N ILE A 81 3.71 6.17 2.09
CA ILE A 81 3.32 7.56 2.11
C ILE A 81 3.41 8.07 3.56
N ASP A 82 4.19 9.13 3.78
CA ASP A 82 4.09 10.00 4.94
C ASP A 82 3.32 11.25 4.53
N PHE A 83 2.08 11.39 5.00
CA PHE A 83 1.20 12.49 4.64
C PHE A 83 1.60 13.83 5.29
N LYS A 84 2.47 13.80 6.32
CA LYS A 84 2.86 14.97 7.13
C LYS A 84 1.66 15.79 7.63
N GLY A 85 0.60 15.09 8.01
CA GLY A 85 -0.70 15.64 8.36
C GLY A 85 -1.82 14.67 8.03
N LYS A 86 -3.07 15.16 8.03
CA LYS A 86 -4.24 14.31 7.87
C LYS A 86 -4.30 13.66 6.48
N PRO A 87 -4.31 12.32 6.38
CA PRO A 87 -4.42 11.62 5.09
C PRO A 87 -5.65 12.03 4.27
N SER A 88 -6.74 12.44 4.94
CA SER A 88 -7.99 12.87 4.28
C SER A 88 -7.87 14.16 3.45
N GLU A 89 -6.81 14.95 3.65
CA GLU A 89 -6.58 16.22 2.95
C GLU A 89 -5.66 16.06 1.71
N SER A 90 -5.08 14.86 1.56
CA SER A 90 -4.24 14.48 0.43
C SER A 90 -5.04 14.28 -0.85
N ARG A 91 -4.37 14.48 -1.99
CA ARG A 91 -4.86 14.11 -3.33
C ARG A 91 -4.19 12.86 -3.91
N LEU A 92 -3.22 12.29 -3.18
CA LEU A 92 -2.73 10.92 -3.37
C LEU A 92 -3.72 9.88 -2.86
#